data_AF-A0A937R728-F1
#
_entry.id   AF-A0A937R728-F1
#
_cell.length_a   1.000
_cell.length_b   1.000
_cell.length_c   1.000
_cell.angle_alpha   90.00
_cell.angle_beta   90.00
_cell.angle_gamma   90.00
#
_symmetry.space_group_name_H-M   'P 1'
#
loop_
_entity.id
_entity.type
_entity.pdbx_description
1 polymer ?
#
loop_
_entity_poly.entity_id
_entity_poly.type
_entity_poly.pdbx_seq_one_letter_code
_entity_poly.pdbx_strand_id
1 'polypeptide(L)'
;MHIPDGFIDAPTSAAYGAVAVAGVGYAVRRASAEVDDQVVPLAGLCAAFVFAGQMLNFPVALGTSGHLLGGVLAAVLVGPWLGAIAIAVVLLVQSLFADGGLTALGLNITNMAIVGALLGYLLFRLVLRVLPARLGSVPAAAGTAALVTVPLAAASFVLQFAVGGTVDLPLGGVTGAMLGVHVLIGIGEAFITAATVSLVVATRPDLVYGARHLLERAPLEIRGAAGVQAGGAAISGAAVTGKVDA
;
A
#
# COMPACT_ATOMS: atom_id res chain seq x y z
N MET A 1 10.63 -12.59 3.77
CA MET A 1 11.94 -12.03 3.42
C MET A 1 12.56 -11.26 4.58
N HIS A 2 12.05 -11.41 5.80
CA HIS A 2 12.68 -10.83 6.97
C HIS A 2 14.05 -11.45 7.18
N ILE A 3 15.06 -10.60 7.16
CA ILE A 3 16.45 -10.96 7.41
C ILE A 3 16.58 -11.11 8.93
N PRO A 4 17.00 -12.30 9.43
CA PRO A 4 17.22 -12.51 10.85
C PRO A 4 18.54 -11.88 11.31
N ASP A 5 18.72 -11.78 12.62
CA ASP A 5 19.98 -11.29 13.18
C ASP A 5 21.15 -12.21 12.83
N GLY A 6 22.31 -11.61 12.55
CA GLY A 6 23.54 -12.34 12.25
C GLY A 6 23.64 -12.90 10.83
N PHE A 7 22.62 -12.73 9.96
CA PHE A 7 22.67 -13.13 8.54
C PHE A 7 23.51 -12.19 7.66
N ILE A 8 23.58 -10.92 8.07
CA ILE A 8 24.37 -9.86 7.44
C ILE A 8 25.32 -9.30 8.50
N ASP A 9 26.54 -8.96 8.10
CA ASP A 9 27.57 -8.45 9.00
C ASP A 9 27.18 -7.08 9.62
N ALA A 10 27.86 -6.74 10.71
CA ALA A 10 27.58 -5.51 11.46
C ALA A 10 27.83 -4.23 10.62
N PRO A 11 28.91 -4.10 9.84
CA PRO A 11 29.14 -2.91 9.00
C PRO A 11 28.03 -2.68 7.97
N THR A 12 27.60 -3.72 7.25
CA THR A 12 26.54 -3.62 6.23
C THR A 12 25.21 -3.32 6.90
N SER A 13 24.90 -4.01 8.01
CA SER A 13 23.69 -3.75 8.79
C SER A 13 23.61 -2.30 9.30
N ALA A 14 24.72 -1.74 9.80
CA ALA A 14 24.80 -0.35 10.23
C ALA A 14 24.62 0.64 9.06
N ALA A 15 25.22 0.35 7.91
CA ALA A 15 25.07 1.18 6.71
C ALA A 15 23.61 1.24 6.25
N TYR A 16 22.93 0.08 6.18
CA TYR A 16 21.51 0.04 5.83
C TYR A 16 20.60 0.56 6.95
N GLY A 17 21.05 0.56 8.21
CA GLY A 17 20.44 1.31 9.30
C GLY A 17 20.40 2.81 9.01
N ALA A 18 21.51 3.38 8.56
CA ALA A 18 21.57 4.79 8.14
C ALA A 18 20.67 5.08 6.93
N VAL A 19 20.64 4.18 5.93
CA VAL A 19 19.73 4.29 4.77
C VAL A 19 18.27 4.28 5.22
N ALA A 20 17.89 3.38 6.12
CA ALA A 20 16.54 3.29 6.67
C ALA A 20 16.15 4.55 7.44
N VAL A 21 17.03 5.07 8.30
CA VAL A 21 16.78 6.31 9.04
C VAL A 21 16.61 7.50 8.08
N ALA A 22 17.46 7.61 7.07
CA ALA A 22 17.34 8.68 6.08
C ALA A 22 16.03 8.56 5.27
N GLY A 23 15.70 7.35 4.79
CA GLY A 23 14.50 7.09 4.00
C GLY A 23 13.21 7.31 4.79
N VAL A 24 13.10 6.74 5.99
CA VAL A 24 11.94 6.92 6.88
C VAL A 24 11.87 8.34 7.40
N GLY A 25 12.98 8.96 7.79
CA GLY A 25 13.01 10.36 8.23
C GLY A 25 12.54 11.32 7.13
N TYR A 26 12.94 11.08 5.88
CA TYR A 26 12.41 11.83 4.74
C TYR A 26 10.91 11.57 4.51
N ALA A 27 10.46 10.32 4.62
CA ALA A 27 9.04 9.99 4.53
C ALA A 27 8.22 10.67 5.62
N VAL A 28 8.70 10.72 6.87
CA VAL A 28 8.03 11.44 7.98
C VAL A 28 7.90 12.91 7.65
N ARG A 29 8.99 13.56 7.23
CA ARG A 29 8.96 14.98 6.85
C ARG A 29 7.96 15.26 5.72
N ARG A 30 7.87 14.38 4.73
CA ARG A 30 6.93 14.51 3.62
C ARG A 30 5.49 14.22 4.04
N ALA A 31 5.27 13.19 4.85
CA ALA A 31 3.96 12.84 5.38
C ALA A 31 3.40 13.98 6.24
N SER A 32 4.19 14.61 7.11
CA SER A 32 3.74 15.75 7.92
C SER A 32 3.25 16.95 7.10
N ALA A 33 3.64 17.06 5.83
CA ALA A 33 3.15 18.10 4.93
C ALA A 33 1.88 17.70 4.15
N GLU A 34 1.50 16.41 4.18
CA GLU A 34 0.41 15.83 3.39
C GLU A 34 -0.70 15.17 4.25
N VAL A 35 -0.48 15.02 5.57
CA VAL A 35 -1.41 14.34 6.48
C VAL A 35 -2.63 15.21 6.77
N ASP A 36 -3.78 14.68 6.40
CA ASP A 36 -5.12 15.12 6.81
C ASP A 36 -5.62 14.15 7.90
N ASP A 37 -6.41 14.64 8.86
CA ASP A 37 -6.87 13.88 10.04
C ASP A 37 -7.63 12.60 9.65
N GLN A 38 -8.23 12.56 8.45
CA GLN A 38 -8.97 11.41 7.95
C GLN A 38 -8.08 10.25 7.45
N VAL A 39 -6.81 10.51 7.12
CA VAL A 39 -5.91 9.50 6.52
C VAL A 39 -5.18 8.68 7.59
N VAL A 40 -5.03 9.24 8.81
CA VAL A 40 -4.32 8.59 9.92
C VAL A 40 -4.98 7.27 10.36
N PRO A 41 -6.32 7.19 10.57
CA PRO A 41 -6.96 5.92 10.92
C PRO A 41 -6.82 4.86 9.82
N LEU A 42 -6.84 5.28 8.55
CA LEU A 42 -6.67 4.38 7.41
C LEU A 42 -5.23 3.82 7.35
N ALA A 43 -4.23 4.63 7.70
CA ALA A 43 -2.84 4.18 7.81
C ALA A 43 -2.68 3.13 8.92
N GLY A 44 -3.32 3.32 10.07
CA GLY A 44 -3.35 2.34 11.16
C GLY A 44 -4.01 1.02 10.73
N LEU A 45 -5.16 1.08 10.04
CA LEU A 45 -5.84 -0.11 9.53
C LEU A 45 -5.01 -0.84 8.46
N CYS A 46 -4.37 -0.08 7.55
CA CYS A 46 -3.45 -0.65 6.56
C CYS A 46 -2.27 -1.34 7.24
N ALA A 47 -1.67 -0.71 8.26
CA ALA A 47 -0.57 -1.31 9.03
C ALA A 47 -1.02 -2.61 9.70
N ALA A 48 -2.19 -2.64 10.34
CA ALA A 48 -2.74 -3.84 10.98
C ALA A 48 -3.02 -4.96 9.96
N PHE A 49 -3.61 -4.63 8.81
CA PHE A 49 -3.86 -5.60 7.74
C PHE A 49 -2.55 -6.18 7.19
N VAL A 50 -1.55 -5.33 6.92
CA VAL A 50 -0.25 -5.77 6.43
C VAL A 50 0.47 -6.61 7.48
N PHE A 51 0.47 -6.20 8.75
CA PHE A 51 1.04 -6.98 9.85
C PHE A 51 0.42 -8.37 9.90
N ALA A 52 -0.91 -8.47 9.89
CA ALA A 52 -1.62 -9.75 9.90
C ALA A 52 -1.31 -10.60 8.66
N GLY A 53 -1.26 -9.99 7.47
CA GLY A 53 -0.90 -10.67 6.22
C GLY A 53 0.55 -11.16 6.19
N GLN A 54 1.48 -10.42 6.80
CA GLN A 54 2.89 -10.80 6.92
C GLN A 54 3.11 -11.94 7.91
N MET A 55 2.27 -12.05 8.95
CA MET A 55 2.29 -13.19 9.88
C MET A 55 1.87 -14.52 9.23
N LEU A 56 1.18 -14.47 8.09
CA LEU A 56 0.95 -15.65 7.24
C LEU A 56 2.18 -15.92 6.37
N ASN A 57 3.29 -16.25 7.02
CA ASN A 57 4.53 -16.58 6.34
C ASN A 57 4.69 -18.08 6.12
N PHE A 58 5.40 -18.43 5.06
CA PHE A 58 5.75 -19.80 4.70
C PHE A 58 7.27 -19.92 4.67
N PRO A 59 7.85 -21.04 5.14
CA PRO A 59 9.29 -21.23 5.08
C PRO A 59 9.77 -21.27 3.62
N VAL A 60 10.80 -20.47 3.33
CA VAL A 60 11.50 -20.45 2.04
C VAL A 60 12.89 -21.06 2.25
N ALA A 61 13.56 -21.41 1.16
CA ALA A 61 14.90 -21.97 1.24
C ALA A 61 15.86 -21.06 2.04
N LEU A 62 16.82 -21.71 2.71
CA LEU A 62 17.96 -21.06 3.35
C LEU A 62 17.61 -20.15 4.54
N GLY A 63 16.62 -20.55 5.35
CA GLY A 63 16.34 -19.92 6.65
C GLY A 63 15.60 -18.57 6.59
N THR A 64 15.12 -18.18 5.40
CA THR A 64 14.27 -17.00 5.23
C THR A 64 12.82 -17.41 4.98
N SER A 65 11.89 -16.50 5.25
CA SER A 65 10.46 -16.71 5.02
C SER A 65 9.99 -16.07 3.71
N GLY A 66 8.85 -16.52 3.20
CA GLY A 66 8.10 -15.90 2.11
C GLY A 66 6.74 -15.49 2.64
N HIS A 67 6.34 -14.25 2.36
CA HIS A 67 5.07 -13.69 2.82
C HIS A 67 4.68 -12.51 1.92
N LEU A 68 3.47 -12.00 2.10
CA LEU A 68 3.02 -10.77 1.47
C LEU A 68 3.83 -9.57 1.98
N LEU A 69 4.31 -8.69 1.10
CA LEU A 69 5.03 -7.48 1.50
C LEU A 69 4.05 -6.37 1.91
N GLY A 70 2.96 -6.18 1.17
CA GLY A 70 1.92 -5.18 1.43
C GLY A 70 2.33 -3.74 1.13
N GLY A 71 3.54 -3.51 0.62
CA GLY A 71 4.09 -2.16 0.40
C GLY A 71 3.32 -1.34 -0.63
N VAL A 72 3.04 -1.93 -1.80
CA VAL A 72 2.25 -1.27 -2.86
C VAL A 72 0.83 -0.99 -2.39
N LEU A 73 0.19 -1.98 -1.74
CA LEU A 73 -1.16 -1.83 -1.19
C LEU A 73 -1.22 -0.62 -0.24
N ALA A 74 -0.33 -0.58 0.75
CA ALA A 74 -0.27 0.51 1.72
C ALA A 74 -0.03 1.86 1.01
N ALA A 75 0.95 1.93 0.10
CA ALA A 75 1.28 3.16 -0.60
C ALA A 75 0.15 3.67 -1.52
N VAL A 76 -0.61 2.78 -2.14
CA VAL A 76 -1.75 3.14 -3.01
C VAL A 76 -2.94 3.63 -2.18
N LEU A 77 -3.20 3.02 -1.02
CA LEU A 77 -4.33 3.39 -0.17
C LEU A 77 -4.07 4.69 0.59
N VAL A 78 -2.94 4.80 1.29
CA VAL A 78 -2.68 5.92 2.23
C VAL A 78 -1.62 6.90 1.75
N GLY A 79 -1.04 6.65 0.58
CA GLY A 79 0.01 7.46 -0.01
C GLY A 79 1.42 6.89 0.25
N PRO A 80 2.41 7.24 -0.59
CA PRO A 80 3.73 6.62 -0.56
C PRO A 80 4.46 6.82 0.76
N TRP A 81 4.40 8.04 1.32
CA TRP A 81 5.13 8.38 2.54
C TRP A 81 4.53 7.70 3.77
N LEU A 82 3.21 7.84 3.98
CA LEU A 82 2.51 7.15 5.08
C LEU A 82 2.54 5.64 4.93
N GLY A 83 2.43 5.11 3.69
CA GLY A 83 2.57 3.69 3.42
C GLY A 83 3.94 3.16 3.82
N ALA A 84 5.02 3.83 3.43
CA ALA A 84 6.37 3.45 3.83
C ALA A 84 6.58 3.53 5.36
N ILE A 85 6.04 4.55 6.03
CA ILE A 85 6.07 4.65 7.50
C ILE A 85 5.30 3.49 8.13
N ALA A 86 4.11 3.17 7.63
CA ALA A 86 3.31 2.06 8.12
C ALA A 86 4.07 0.73 8.01
N ILE A 87 4.71 0.45 6.86
CA ILE A 87 5.55 -0.73 6.70
C ILE A 87 6.74 -0.70 7.69
N ALA A 88 7.43 0.43 7.84
CA ALA A 88 8.56 0.53 8.77
C ALA A 88 8.13 0.26 10.23
N VAL A 89 6.97 0.76 10.65
CA VAL A 89 6.40 0.49 11.98
C VAL A 89 6.05 -0.99 12.15
N VAL A 90 5.43 -1.61 11.14
CA VAL A 90 5.12 -3.05 11.14
C VAL A 90 6.40 -3.87 11.33
N LEU A 91 7.47 -3.55 10.61
CA LEU A 91 8.77 -4.24 10.72
C LEU A 91 9.44 -4.04 12.07
N LEU A 92 9.36 -2.83 12.62
CA LEU A 92 9.86 -2.54 13.96
C LEU A 92 9.15 -3.43 14.99
N VAL A 93 7.81 -3.51 14.92
CA VAL A 93 7.04 -4.37 15.82
C VAL A 93 7.40 -5.84 15.60
N GLN A 94 7.45 -6.31 14.35
CA GLN A 94 7.79 -7.71 14.03
C GLN A 94 9.17 -8.14 14.52
N SER A 95 10.15 -7.23 14.51
CA SER A 95 11.47 -7.51 15.09
C SER A 95 11.42 -7.84 16.58
N LEU A 96 10.39 -7.36 17.31
CA LEU A 96 10.15 -7.70 18.71
C LEU A 96 9.46 -9.07 18.88
N PHE A 97 8.83 -9.59 17.82
CA PHE A 97 8.24 -10.93 17.76
C PHE A 97 9.19 -11.97 17.13
N ALA A 98 10.47 -11.62 16.96
CA ALA A 98 11.49 -12.45 16.31
C ALA A 98 11.16 -12.86 14.86
N ASP A 99 10.25 -12.13 14.19
CA ASP A 99 10.03 -12.25 12.75
C ASP A 99 10.87 -11.19 12.03
N GLY A 100 12.18 -11.42 12.01
CA GLY A 100 13.22 -10.49 11.57
C GLY A 100 14.12 -10.00 12.70
N GLY A 101 15.34 -9.62 12.33
CA GLY A 101 16.37 -9.18 13.28
C GLY A 101 16.32 -7.70 13.62
N LEU A 102 16.65 -7.35 14.87
CA LEU A 102 16.83 -5.95 15.30
C LEU A 102 18.07 -5.32 14.65
N THR A 103 19.16 -6.07 14.56
CA THR A 103 20.37 -5.64 13.85
C THR A 103 20.13 -5.54 12.35
N ALA A 104 19.21 -6.36 11.83
CA ALA A 104 18.83 -6.35 10.42
C ALA A 104 17.66 -5.41 10.08
N LEU A 105 17.14 -4.64 11.05
CA LEU A 105 15.95 -3.81 10.86
C LEU A 105 16.10 -2.81 9.70
N GLY A 106 17.27 -2.19 9.56
CA GLY A 106 17.54 -1.25 8.47
C GLY A 106 17.50 -1.90 7.07
N LEU A 107 17.98 -3.13 6.97
CA LEU A 107 17.95 -3.93 5.74
C LEU A 107 16.50 -4.27 5.37
N ASN A 108 15.73 -4.74 6.36
CA ASN A 108 14.30 -5.06 6.21
C ASN A 108 13.47 -3.83 5.80
N ILE A 109 13.68 -2.69 6.45
CA ILE A 109 13.03 -1.41 6.09
C ILE A 109 13.40 -1.01 4.66
N THR A 110 14.67 -1.16 4.27
CA THR A 110 15.09 -0.85 2.91
C THR A 110 14.38 -1.71 1.88
N ASN A 111 14.28 -3.02 2.13
CA ASN A 111 13.64 -3.94 1.19
C ASN A 111 12.12 -3.73 1.10
N MET A 112 11.44 -3.52 2.22
CA MET A 112 9.98 -3.56 2.24
C MET A 112 9.32 -2.17 2.30
N ALA A 113 9.88 -1.21 3.03
CA ALA A 113 9.35 0.15 3.06
C ALA A 113 9.86 0.98 1.87
N ILE A 114 11.16 0.95 1.59
CA ILE A 114 11.74 1.76 0.50
C ILE A 114 11.47 1.10 -0.85
N VAL A 115 11.95 -0.13 -1.07
CA VAL A 115 11.74 -0.84 -2.34
C VAL A 115 10.27 -1.29 -2.44
N GLY A 116 9.74 -1.97 -1.43
CA GLY A 116 8.37 -2.48 -1.43
C GLY A 116 7.27 -1.41 -1.55
N ALA A 117 7.37 -0.28 -0.85
CA ALA A 117 6.32 0.75 -0.84
C ALA A 117 6.64 1.95 -1.75
N LEU A 118 7.81 2.59 -1.59
CA LEU A 118 8.13 3.82 -2.35
C LEU A 118 8.40 3.54 -3.83
N LEU A 119 9.29 2.59 -4.14
CA LEU A 119 9.53 2.18 -5.54
C LEU A 119 8.26 1.55 -6.12
N GLY A 120 7.55 0.74 -5.33
CA GLY A 120 6.27 0.17 -5.75
C GLY A 120 5.22 1.23 -6.12
N TYR A 121 5.12 2.33 -5.37
CA TYR A 121 4.25 3.45 -5.72
C TYR A 121 4.71 4.17 -6.99
N LEU A 122 6.03 4.32 -7.20
CA LEU A 122 6.55 4.85 -8.46
C LEU A 122 6.15 3.97 -9.65
N LEU A 123 6.27 2.64 -9.52
CA LEU A 123 5.84 1.69 -10.55
C LEU A 123 4.34 1.78 -10.80
N PHE A 124 3.52 1.86 -9.75
CA PHE A 124 2.08 2.10 -9.87
C PHE A 124 1.77 3.36 -10.69
N ARG A 125 2.46 4.47 -10.41
CA ARG A 125 2.31 5.73 -11.17
C ARG A 125 2.78 5.60 -12.62
N LEU A 126 3.80 4.79 -12.90
CA LEU A 126 4.25 4.51 -14.27
C LEU A 126 3.23 3.69 -15.04
N VAL A 127 2.64 2.66 -14.42
CA VAL A 127 1.59 1.84 -15.03
C VAL A 127 0.33 2.67 -15.30
N LEU A 128 -0.05 3.58 -14.40
CA LEU A 128 -1.17 4.49 -14.64
C LEU A 128 -0.95 5.44 -15.84
N ARG A 129 0.29 5.71 -16.26
CA ARG A 129 0.55 6.54 -17.44
C ARG A 129 0.23 5.83 -18.75
N VAL A 130 0.25 4.49 -18.75
CA VAL A 130 -0.04 3.69 -19.96
C VAL A 130 -1.47 3.17 -19.99
N LEU A 131 -2.14 3.09 -18.84
CA LEU A 131 -3.54 2.68 -18.75
C LEU A 131 -4.51 3.86 -19.03
N PRO A 132 -5.76 3.57 -19.41
CA PRO A 132 -6.80 4.60 -19.56
C PRO A 132 -7.03 5.37 -18.25
N ALA A 133 -7.24 6.68 -18.33
CA ALA A 133 -7.47 7.53 -17.16
C ALA A 133 -8.90 7.35 -16.59
N ARG A 134 -9.13 6.24 -15.88
CA ARG A 134 -10.40 5.88 -15.22
C ARG A 134 -10.16 5.13 -13.92
N LEU A 135 -11.12 5.17 -12.99
CA LEU A 135 -11.00 4.53 -11.67
C LEU A 135 -10.70 3.03 -11.75
N GLY A 136 -11.27 2.32 -12.73
CA GLY A 136 -11.00 0.89 -12.95
C GLY A 136 -9.55 0.56 -13.30
N SER A 137 -8.72 1.54 -13.67
CA SER A 137 -7.29 1.33 -13.94
C SER A 137 -6.45 1.30 -12.66
N VAL A 138 -6.95 1.82 -11.54
CA VAL A 138 -6.23 1.90 -10.27
C VAL A 138 -5.94 0.51 -9.69
N PRO A 139 -6.91 -0.41 -9.56
CA PRO A 139 -6.63 -1.76 -9.06
C PRO A 139 -5.67 -2.56 -9.95
N ALA A 140 -5.84 -2.45 -11.27
CA ALA A 140 -4.96 -3.11 -12.24
C ALA A 140 -3.52 -2.60 -12.13
N ALA A 141 -3.32 -1.28 -12.07
CA ALA A 141 -2.01 -0.69 -11.88
C ALA A 141 -1.37 -1.10 -10.54
N ALA A 142 -2.16 -1.16 -9.47
CA ALA A 142 -1.68 -1.57 -8.15
C ALA A 142 -1.24 -3.04 -8.16
N GLY A 143 -2.03 -3.94 -8.75
CA GLY A 143 -1.67 -5.35 -8.92
C GLY A 143 -0.41 -5.54 -9.75
N THR A 144 -0.28 -4.85 -10.89
CA THR A 144 0.93 -4.91 -11.73
C THR A 144 2.16 -4.39 -10.99
N ALA A 145 2.03 -3.28 -10.26
CA ALA A 145 3.13 -2.75 -9.46
C ALA A 145 3.54 -3.73 -8.35
N ALA A 146 2.59 -4.36 -7.65
CA ALA A 146 2.88 -5.37 -6.63
C ALA A 146 3.61 -6.58 -7.23
N LEU A 147 3.15 -7.10 -8.37
CA LEU A 147 3.78 -8.21 -9.08
C LEU A 147 5.27 -7.96 -9.35
N VAL A 148 5.62 -6.75 -9.76
CA VAL A 148 7.00 -6.38 -10.11
C VAL A 148 7.82 -6.05 -8.87
N THR A 149 7.22 -5.39 -7.89
CA THR A 149 7.96 -4.87 -6.73
C THR A 149 8.43 -5.97 -5.80
N VAL A 150 7.67 -7.06 -5.64
CA VAL A 150 8.02 -8.17 -4.74
C VAL A 150 9.35 -8.83 -5.15
N PRO A 151 9.58 -9.22 -6.43
CA PRO A 151 10.90 -9.68 -6.88
C PRO A 151 12.01 -8.62 -6.76
N LEU A 152 11.71 -7.33 -6.93
CA LEU A 152 12.71 -6.26 -6.78
C LEU A 152 13.16 -6.10 -5.32
N ALA A 153 12.24 -6.23 -4.37
CA ALA A 153 12.56 -6.24 -2.95
C ALA A 153 13.41 -7.47 -2.58
N ALA A 154 13.12 -8.64 -3.15
CA ALA A 154 13.95 -9.83 -3.00
C ALA A 154 15.34 -9.65 -3.64
N ALA A 155 15.42 -9.01 -4.81
CA ALA A 155 16.70 -8.67 -5.44
C ALA A 155 17.53 -7.70 -4.58
N SER A 156 16.87 -6.73 -3.92
CA SER A 156 17.52 -5.83 -2.96
C SER A 156 18.15 -6.61 -1.79
N PHE A 157 17.46 -7.62 -1.27
CA PHE A 157 18.07 -8.54 -0.28
C PHE A 157 19.27 -9.29 -0.84
N VAL A 158 19.19 -9.83 -2.06
CA VAL A 158 20.31 -10.54 -2.71
C VAL A 158 21.54 -9.63 -2.82
N LEU A 159 21.35 -8.34 -3.16
CA LEU A 159 22.44 -7.36 -3.21
C LEU A 159 23.04 -7.11 -1.82
N GLN A 160 22.21 -6.99 -0.77
CA GLN A 160 22.68 -6.86 0.61
C GLN A 160 23.49 -8.08 1.04
N PHE A 161 23.02 -9.28 0.71
CA PHE A 161 23.69 -10.54 1.00
C PHE A 161 25.02 -10.68 0.25
N ALA A 162 25.10 -10.20 -1.00
CA ALA A 162 26.36 -10.17 -1.75
C ALA A 162 27.42 -9.26 -1.13
N VAL A 163 27.01 -8.21 -0.42
CA VAL A 163 27.91 -7.24 0.21
C VAL A 163 28.38 -7.71 1.59
N GLY A 164 27.46 -8.21 2.42
CA GLY A 164 27.75 -8.48 3.84
C GLY A 164 27.22 -9.82 4.36
N GLY A 165 26.86 -10.76 3.49
CA GLY A 165 26.39 -12.09 3.90
C GLY A 165 27.43 -12.83 4.74
N THR A 166 27.02 -13.32 5.91
CA THR A 166 27.89 -14.05 6.85
C THR A 166 27.74 -15.56 6.76
N VAL A 167 26.69 -16.02 6.08
CA VAL A 167 26.36 -17.44 5.92
C VAL A 167 27.04 -17.96 4.66
N ASP A 168 27.71 -19.11 4.76
CA ASP A 168 28.40 -19.75 3.63
C ASP A 168 27.39 -20.37 2.65
N LEU A 169 26.81 -19.53 1.79
CA LEU A 169 25.86 -19.91 0.77
C LEU A 169 26.27 -19.33 -0.59
N PRO A 170 26.26 -20.15 -1.66
CA PRO A 170 26.61 -19.66 -2.98
C PRO A 170 25.57 -18.63 -3.44
N LEU A 171 26.04 -17.46 -3.87
CA LEU A 171 25.19 -16.34 -4.29
C LEU A 171 24.17 -16.72 -5.36
N GLY A 172 24.54 -17.59 -6.31
CA GLY A 172 23.62 -18.08 -7.33
C GLY A 172 22.45 -18.87 -6.75
N GLY A 173 22.70 -19.68 -5.70
CA GLY A 173 21.67 -20.44 -4.99
C GLY A 173 20.71 -19.52 -4.22
N VAL A 174 21.25 -18.53 -3.50
CA VAL A 174 20.45 -17.51 -2.81
C VAL A 174 19.60 -16.72 -3.80
N THR A 175 20.19 -16.29 -4.91
CA THR A 175 19.49 -15.54 -5.96
C THR A 175 18.35 -16.34 -6.56
N GLY A 176 18.60 -17.59 -6.97
CA GLY A 176 17.59 -18.46 -7.57
C GLY A 176 16.42 -18.74 -6.62
N ALA A 177 16.73 -19.05 -5.36
CA ALA A 177 15.71 -19.28 -4.34
C ALA A 177 14.88 -18.02 -4.05
N MET A 178 15.54 -16.88 -3.83
CA MET A 178 14.88 -15.63 -3.50
C MET A 178 14.01 -15.14 -4.65
N LEU A 179 14.57 -14.98 -5.85
CA LEU A 179 13.79 -14.47 -6.99
C LEU A 179 12.71 -15.46 -7.42
N GLY A 180 13.00 -16.76 -7.46
CA GLY A 180 12.04 -17.78 -7.89
C GLY A 180 10.79 -17.79 -7.02
N VAL A 181 10.96 -17.87 -5.70
CA VAL A 181 9.81 -17.88 -4.77
C VAL A 181 9.11 -16.52 -4.73
N HIS A 182 9.84 -15.40 -4.79
CA HIS A 182 9.21 -14.08 -4.71
C HIS A 182 8.49 -13.68 -6.00
N VAL A 183 8.77 -14.30 -7.15
CA VAL A 183 7.91 -14.18 -8.34
C VAL A 183 6.54 -14.84 -8.07
N LEU A 184 6.52 -16.03 -7.48
CA LEU A 184 5.25 -16.71 -7.13
C LEU A 184 4.47 -15.94 -6.07
N ILE A 185 5.15 -15.45 -5.04
CA ILE A 185 4.54 -14.57 -4.02
C ILE A 185 4.01 -13.30 -4.69
N GLY A 186 4.78 -12.70 -5.60
CA GLY A 186 4.37 -11.51 -6.34
C GLY A 186 3.07 -11.71 -7.13
N ILE A 187 2.82 -12.89 -7.67
CA ILE A 187 1.54 -13.24 -8.31
C ILE A 187 0.40 -13.19 -7.28
N GLY A 188 0.55 -13.86 -6.14
CA GLY A 188 -0.44 -13.85 -5.07
C GLY A 188 -0.70 -12.43 -4.55
N GLU A 189 0.37 -11.67 -4.33
CA GLU A 189 0.29 -10.29 -3.87
C GLU A 189 -0.35 -9.35 -4.89
N ALA A 190 -0.13 -9.58 -6.19
CA ALA A 190 -0.81 -8.83 -7.24
C ALA A 190 -2.33 -9.03 -7.19
N PHE A 191 -2.79 -10.27 -7.00
CA PHE A 191 -4.21 -10.57 -6.86
C PHE A 191 -4.79 -9.94 -5.59
N ILE A 192 -4.14 -10.12 -4.45
CA ILE A 192 -4.62 -9.56 -3.17
C ILE A 192 -4.64 -8.03 -3.24
N THR A 193 -3.57 -7.40 -3.73
CA THR A 193 -3.50 -5.94 -3.89
C THR A 193 -4.59 -5.43 -4.83
N ALA A 194 -4.75 -6.04 -6.00
CA ALA A 194 -5.78 -5.63 -6.95
C ALA A 194 -7.20 -5.82 -6.38
N ALA A 195 -7.47 -6.96 -5.72
CA ALA A 195 -8.77 -7.24 -5.13
C ALA A 195 -9.11 -6.25 -4.00
N THR A 196 -8.19 -6.03 -3.07
CA THR A 196 -8.38 -5.09 -1.96
C THR A 196 -8.56 -3.66 -2.48
N VAL A 197 -7.69 -3.20 -3.38
CA VAL A 197 -7.82 -1.85 -3.97
C VAL A 197 -9.12 -1.72 -4.75
N SER A 198 -9.54 -2.75 -5.50
CA SER A 198 -10.81 -2.74 -6.23
C SER A 198 -12.01 -2.60 -5.29
N LEU A 199 -12.01 -3.32 -4.16
CA LEU A 199 -13.08 -3.23 -3.17
C LEU A 199 -13.17 -1.82 -2.58
N VAL A 200 -12.03 -1.22 -2.20
CA VAL A 200 -12.01 0.13 -1.64
C VAL A 200 -12.41 1.17 -2.68
N VAL A 201 -11.93 1.06 -3.93
CA VAL A 201 -12.35 1.94 -5.04
C VAL A 201 -13.86 1.83 -5.30
N ALA A 202 -14.44 0.65 -5.20
CA ALA A 202 -15.87 0.44 -5.43
C ALA A 202 -16.76 0.98 -4.29
N THR A 203 -16.26 1.01 -3.06
CA THR A 203 -17.04 1.36 -1.85
C THR A 203 -16.78 2.77 -1.33
N ARG A 204 -15.53 3.21 -1.31
CA ARG A 204 -15.05 4.50 -0.80
C ARG A 204 -13.85 5.00 -1.63
N PRO A 205 -14.05 5.37 -2.91
CA PRO A 205 -12.96 5.82 -3.77
C PRO A 205 -12.25 7.08 -3.25
N ASP A 206 -12.95 7.91 -2.48
CA ASP A 206 -12.43 9.09 -1.78
C ASP A 206 -11.28 8.77 -0.80
N LEU A 207 -11.26 7.55 -0.26
CA LEU A 207 -10.22 7.09 0.66
C LEU A 207 -8.95 6.58 -0.04
N VAL A 208 -8.98 6.38 -1.36
CA VAL A 208 -7.83 5.82 -2.09
C VAL A 208 -6.92 6.95 -2.57
N TYR A 209 -5.79 7.15 -1.89
CA TYR A 209 -4.81 8.17 -2.24
C TYR A 209 -4.39 8.08 -3.73
N GLY A 210 -4.13 6.88 -4.22
CA GLY A 210 -3.75 6.62 -5.61
C GLY A 210 -4.80 7.01 -6.66
N ALA A 211 -6.07 7.18 -6.27
CA ALA A 211 -7.17 7.54 -7.15
C ALA A 211 -7.52 9.04 -7.17
N ARG A 212 -6.99 9.84 -6.22
CA ARG A 212 -7.35 11.26 -6.04
C ARG A 212 -7.28 12.09 -7.34
N HIS A 213 -6.21 11.92 -8.10
CA HIS A 213 -6.01 12.62 -9.38
C HIS A 213 -7.07 12.34 -10.46
N LEU A 214 -7.84 11.25 -10.33
CA LEU A 214 -8.94 10.91 -11.23
C LEU A 214 -10.27 11.45 -10.70
N LEU A 215 -10.44 11.52 -9.38
CA LEU A 215 -11.63 12.07 -8.72
C LEU A 215 -11.71 13.59 -8.90
N GLU A 216 -10.57 14.29 -8.79
CA GLU A 216 -10.48 15.74 -9.02
C GLU A 216 -10.80 16.14 -10.48
N ARG A 217 -10.66 15.21 -11.43
CA ARG A 217 -10.97 15.43 -12.85
C ARG A 217 -12.42 15.14 -13.21
N ALA A 218 -13.20 14.54 -12.31
CA ALA A 218 -14.61 14.30 -12.57
C ALA A 218 -15.35 15.65 -12.56
N PRO A 219 -16.17 15.97 -13.58
CA PRO A 219 -16.93 17.21 -13.60
C PRO A 219 -17.86 17.23 -12.38
N LEU A 220 -17.77 18.29 -11.57
CA LEU A 220 -18.65 18.50 -10.43
C LEU A 220 -20.07 18.76 -10.97
N GLU A 221 -20.95 17.76 -10.85
CA GLU A 221 -22.38 17.99 -11.05
C GLU A 221 -22.91 18.80 -9.86
N ILE A 222 -23.08 20.12 -10.05
CA ILE A 222 -23.87 20.92 -9.13
C ILE A 222 -25.31 20.47 -9.27
N ARG A 223 -25.76 19.56 -8.40
CA ARG A 223 -27.19 19.35 -8.14
C ARG A 223 -27.72 20.63 -7.49
N GLY A 224 -28.06 21.60 -8.32
CA GLY A 224 -28.72 22.82 -7.89
C GLY A 224 -30.03 22.48 -7.17
N ALA A 225 -30.38 23.29 -6.19
CA ALA A 225 -31.62 23.24 -5.41
C ALA A 225 -32.89 23.54 -6.25
N ALA A 226 -32.92 23.15 -7.53
CA ALA A 226 -34.05 23.26 -8.44
C ALA A 226 -34.85 21.95 -8.58
N GLY A 227 -34.45 20.87 -7.89
CA GLY A 227 -35.12 19.56 -7.96
C GLY A 227 -36.27 19.34 -6.97
N VAL A 228 -36.68 20.34 -6.19
CA VAL A 228 -37.72 20.18 -5.13
C VAL A 228 -39.02 20.95 -5.40
N GLN A 229 -39.18 21.60 -6.56
CA GLN A 229 -40.46 22.26 -6.91
C GLN A 229 -41.00 21.81 -8.28
N ALA A 230 -41.55 20.60 -8.33
CA ALA A 230 -42.53 20.21 -9.34
C ALA A 230 -43.34 19.01 -8.84
N GLY A 231 -44.22 19.23 -7.86
CA GLY A 231 -45.06 18.17 -7.30
C GLY A 231 -46.22 18.69 -6.46
N GLY A 232 -46.83 19.81 -6.85
CA GLY A 232 -47.89 20.44 -6.05
C GLY A 232 -48.85 21.30 -6.88
N ALA A 233 -49.67 20.66 -7.71
CA ALA A 233 -50.96 21.17 -8.21
C ALA A 233 -51.72 19.96 -8.81
N ALA A 234 -52.99 19.66 -8.53
CA ALA A 234 -54.08 20.45 -7.99
C ALA A 234 -55.09 19.53 -7.29
N ILE A 235 -55.56 19.94 -6.10
CA ILE A 235 -56.82 19.45 -5.51
C ILE A 235 -57.89 20.52 -5.78
N SER A 236 -58.80 20.20 -6.70
CA SER A 236 -59.96 21.02 -7.04
C SER A 236 -60.95 21.06 -5.88
N GLY A 237 -61.01 22.18 -5.16
CA GLY A 237 -62.06 22.48 -4.18
C GLY A 237 -63.25 23.15 -4.87
N ALA A 238 -64.33 22.39 -5.11
CA ALA A 238 -65.62 22.93 -5.51
C ALA A 238 -66.26 23.68 -4.33
N ALA A 239 -66.45 24.99 -4.47
CA ALA A 239 -67.17 25.81 -3.51
C ALA A 239 -68.69 25.61 -3.67
N VAL A 240 -69.32 24.98 -2.68
CA VAL A 240 -70.78 24.92 -2.52
C VAL A 240 -71.24 26.23 -1.87
N THR A 241 -71.92 27.09 -2.63
CA THR A 241 -72.61 28.27 -2.11
C THR A 241 -73.98 27.85 -1.57
N GLY A 242 -74.08 27.67 -0.25
CA GLY A 242 -75.35 27.65 0.47
C GLY A 242 -75.63 29.05 1.03
N LYS A 243 -76.64 29.74 0.49
CA LYS A 243 -77.29 30.89 1.16
C LYS A 243 -78.53 30.36 1.88
N VAL A 244 -78.56 30.55 3.19
CA VAL A 244 -79.71 30.32 4.08
C VAL A 244 -80.14 31.70 4.60
N ASP A 245 -81.38 32.04 4.30
CA ASP A 245 -82.41 32.80 5.01
C ASP A 245 -82.06 34.13 5.73
N ALA A 246 -82.71 35.22 5.30
CA ALA A 246 -83.91 35.82 5.94
C ALA A 246 -84.06 37.30 5.51
#